data_AF-A0A258X6A9-F1
#
_entry.id   AF-A0A258X6A9-F1
#
_cell.length_a   1.000
_cell.length_b   1.000
_cell.length_c   1.000
_cell.angle_alpha   90.00
_cell.angle_beta   90.00
_cell.angle_gamma   90.00
#
_symmetry.space_group_name_H-M   'P 1'
#
loop_
_entity.id
_entity.type
_entity.pdbx_description
1 polymer ?
#
loop_
_entity_poly.entity_id
_entity_poly.type
_entity_poly.pdbx_seq_one_letter_code
_entity_poly.pdbx_strand_id
1 'polypeptide(L)' 'MDEARFRTHSKLGHGWFPKGVRRRINVKLGFKNFYVYGAIEPASGEAFTLLLPSVNTEAMSVFLKEFARQPRR' A
#
# COMPACT_ATOMS: atom_id res chain seq x y z
N MET A 1 8.61 -7.63 11.13
CA MET A 1 7.96 -7.63 9.82
C MET A 1 6.52 -7.22 10.04
N ASP A 2 6.02 -6.29 9.23
CA ASP A 2 4.64 -5.82 9.29
C ASP A 2 4.07 -5.72 7.88
N GLU A 3 2.74 -5.78 7.76
CA GLU A 3 2.03 -5.67 6.49
C GLU A 3 1.03 -4.51 6.51
N ALA A 4 1.12 -3.63 5.51
CA ALA A 4 0.21 -2.51 5.35
C ALA A 4 -0.66 -2.65 4.10
N ARG A 5 -1.98 -2.62 4.29
CA ARG A 5 -2.95 -2.62 3.18
C ARG A 5 -3.22 -1.21 2.69
N PHE A 6 -3.01 -0.98 1.40
CA PHE A 6 -3.39 0.27 0.73
C PHE A 6 -4.52 0.03 -0.25
N ARG A 7 -5.52 0.91 -0.19
CA ARG A 7 -6.69 0.88 -1.05
C ARG A 7 -6.77 2.16 -1.86
N THR A 8 -7.48 2.10 -2.98
CA THR A 8 -7.85 3.31 -3.71
C THR A 8 -8.65 4.24 -2.79
N HIS A 9 -8.01 5.33 -2.35
CA HIS A 9 -8.64 6.36 -1.55
C HIS A 9 -9.06 7.51 -2.47
N SER A 10 -10.36 7.77 -2.54
CA SER A 10 -10.85 8.96 -3.24
C SER A 10 -10.60 10.17 -2.37
N LYS A 11 -9.79 11.13 -2.85
CA LYS A 11 -9.60 12.41 -2.17
C LYS A 11 -10.88 13.23 -2.30
N LEU A 12 -11.75 13.13 -1.30
CA LEU A 12 -12.88 14.04 -1.14
C LEU A 12 -12.33 15.31 -0.49
N GLY A 13 -12.41 16.44 -1.20
CA GLY A 13 -11.98 17.74 -0.71
C GLY A 13 -13.16 18.71 -0.58
N HIS A 14 -12.99 19.73 0.27
CA HIS A 14 -13.92 20.86 0.32
C HIS A 14 -13.66 21.79 -0.87
N GLY A 15 -14.72 22.18 -1.56
CA GLY A 15 -14.67 23.16 -2.65
C GLY A 15 -15.76 24.21 -2.46
N TRP A 16 -15.46 25.44 -2.85
CA TRP A 16 -16.46 26.51 -2.87
C TRP A 16 -17.30 26.39 -4.14
N PHE A 17 -18.63 26.41 -3.98
CA PHE A 17 -19.57 26.28 -5.07
C PHE A 17 -20.68 27.34 -4.99
N PRO A 18 -21.17 27.82 -6.15
CA PRO A 18 -22.29 28.76 -6.18
C PRO A 18 -23.55 28.13 -5.58
N LYS A 19 -24.29 28.94 -4.82
CA LYS A 19 -25.51 28.54 -4.12
C LYS A 19 -26.55 28.04 -5.13
N GLY A 20 -27.08 26.84 -4.92
CA GLY A 20 -28.11 26.23 -5.77
C GLY A 20 -27.60 25.24 -6.82
N VAL A 21 -26.28 25.02 -6.95
CA VAL A 21 -25.73 24.07 -7.93
C VAL A 21 -25.31 22.75 -7.25
N ARG A 22 -26.01 21.66 -7.57
CA ARG A 22 -25.61 20.30 -7.15
C ARG A 22 -24.54 19.75 -8.10
N ARG A 23 -23.27 19.88 -7.73
CA ARG A 23 -22.14 19.31 -8.47
C ARG A 23 -22.04 17.80 -8.22
N ARG A 24 -21.83 17.01 -9.28
CA ARG A 24 -21.44 15.60 -9.17
C ARG A 24 -19.92 15.54 -9.01
N ILE A 25 -19.45 15.13 -7.84
CA ILE A 25 -18.02 14.86 -7.61
C ILE A 25 -17.74 13.47 -8.16
N ASN A 26 -16.75 13.36 -9.04
CA ASN A 26 -16.30 12.07 -9.55
C ASN A 26 -15.54 11.33 -8.45
N VAL A 27 -16.21 10.35 -7.84
CA VAL A 27 -15.58 9.42 -6.90
C VAL A 27 -14.95 8.29 -7.70
N LYS A 28 -13.66 8.03 -7.49
CA LYS A 28 -12.98 6.90 -8.12
C LYS A 28 -13.23 5.65 -7.27
N LEU A 29 -14.29 4.92 -7.61
CA LEU A 29 -14.58 3.63 -6.99
C LEU A 29 -13.67 2.54 -7.58
N GLY A 30 -12.42 2.49 -7.11
CA GLY A 30 -11.47 1.44 -7.44
C GLY A 30 -11.38 0.41 -6.31
N PHE A 31 -11.60 -0.87 -6.61
CA PHE A 31 -11.39 -1.95 -5.64
C PHE A 31 -9.96 -2.51 -5.67
N LYS A 32 -9.04 -1.86 -6.41
CA LYS A 32 -7.63 -2.25 -6.45
C LYS A 32 -7.01 -1.95 -5.08
N ASN A 33 -6.64 -3.01 -4.38
CA ASN A 33 -5.83 -2.98 -3.17
C ASN A 33 -4.44 -3.50 -3.53
N PHE A 34 -3.43 -2.96 -2.88
CA PHE A 34 -2.10 -3.55 -2.85
C PHE A 34 -1.63 -3.61 -1.40
N TYR A 35 -0.75 -4.54 -1.13
CA TYR A 35 -0.23 -4.84 0.18
C TYR A 35 1.28 -4.58 0.18
N VAL A 36 1.75 -3.95 1.24
CA VAL A 36 3.16 -3.62 1.43
C VAL A 36 3.67 -4.50 2.54
N TYR A 37 4.63 -5.35 2.21
CA TYR A 37 5.34 -6.18 3.16
C TYR A 37 6.65 -5.50 3.53
N GLY A 38 6.79 -5.10 4.79
CA GLY A 38 7.97 -4.41 5.30
C GLY A 38 8.68 -5.20 6.38
N ALA A 39 10.01 -5.28 6.31
CA ALA A 39 10.86 -5.72 7.40
C ALA A 39 11.98 -4.70 7.61
N ILE A 40 12.24 -4.36 8.86
CA ILE A 40 13.33 -3.45 9.26
C ILE A 40 14.23 -4.23 10.21
N GLU A 41 15.53 -4.19 9.98
CA GLU A 41 16.53 -4.66 10.92
C GLU A 41 16.88 -3.52 11.91
N PRO A 42 16.55 -3.65 13.21
CA PRO A 42 16.78 -2.56 14.17
C PRO A 42 18.26 -2.25 14.41
N ALA A 43 19.15 -3.22 14.18
CA ALA A 43 20.57 -3.10 14.47
C ALA A 43 21.35 -2.37 13.37
N SER A 44 21.02 -2.61 12.10
CA SER A 44 21.68 -1.99 10.93
C SER A 44 20.88 -0.82 10.36
N GLY A 45 19.58 -0.74 10.67
CA GLY A 45 18.66 0.22 10.05
C GLY A 45 18.26 -0.14 8.62
N GLU A 46 18.66 -1.31 8.11
CA GLU A 46 18.26 -1.77 6.79
C GLU A 46 16.76 -2.08 6.74
N ALA A 47 16.09 -1.60 5.69
CA ALA A 47 14.67 -1.81 5.46
C ALA A 47 14.45 -2.53 4.13
N PHE A 48 13.74 -3.66 4.19
CA PHE A 48 13.27 -4.39 3.02
C PHE A 48 11.77 -4.21 2.86
N THR A 49 11.33 -3.81 1.68
CA THR A 49 9.92 -3.57 1.39
C THR A 49 9.53 -4.20 0.06
N LEU A 50 8.41 -4.92 0.03
CA LEU A 50 7.87 -5.57 -1.17
C LEU A 50 6.39 -5.22 -1.38
N LEU A 51 6.03 -4.85 -2.61
CA LEU A 51 4.65 -4.55 -3.00
C LEU A 51 4.01 -5.79 -3.64
N LEU A 52 2.93 -6.29 -3.05
CA LEU A 52 2.23 -7.48 -3.52
C LEU A 52 0.73 -7.20 -3.72
N PRO A 53 0.08 -7.83 -4.71
CA PRO A 53 -1.34 -7.59 -5.00
C PRO A 53 -2.29 -8.28 -4.01
N SER A 54 -1.81 -9.28 -3.26
CA SER A 54 -2.61 -10.11 -2.37
C SER A 54 -1.85 -10.52 -1.11
N VAL A 55 -2.61 -10.91 -0.09
CA VAL A 55 -2.13 -11.47 1.17
C VAL A 55 -2.44 -12.94 1.20
N ASN A 56 -1.44 -13.77 0.92
CA ASN A 56 -1.56 -15.22 0.99
C ASN A 56 -0.20 -15.84 1.35
N THR A 57 -0.20 -17.13 1.66
CA THR A 57 1.00 -17.88 2.02
C THR A 57 2.04 -17.90 0.90
N GLU A 58 1.60 -17.81 -0.36
CA GLU A 58 2.49 -17.73 -1.52
C GLU A 58 3.23 -16.39 -1.55
N ALA A 59 2.54 -15.26 -1.33
CA ALA A 59 3.14 -13.94 -1.26
C ALA A 59 4.16 -13.85 -0.11
N MET A 60 3.84 -14.45 1.05
CA MET A 60 4.77 -14.58 2.17
C MET A 60 6.01 -15.40 1.80
N SER A 61 5.82 -16.52 1.09
CA SER A 61 6.94 -17.36 0.64
C SER A 61 7.85 -16.62 -0.35
N VAL A 62 7.26 -15.81 -1.25
CA VAL A 62 8.02 -14.92 -2.15
C VAL A 62 8.78 -13.87 -1.35
N PHE A 63 8.14 -13.23 -0.38
CA PHE A 63 8.78 -12.24 0.48
C PHE A 63 10.01 -12.80 1.21
N LEU A 64 9.88 -13.99 1.82
CA LEU A 64 10.99 -14.63 2.54
C LEU A 64 12.14 -15.04 1.59
N LYS A 65 11.82 -15.51 0.38
CA LYS A 65 12.85 -15.84 -0.63
C LYS A 65 13.64 -14.61 -1.06
N GLU A 66 12.95 -13.51 -1.35
CA GLU A 66 13.60 -12.26 -1.75
C GLU A 66 14.38 -11.65 -0.58
N PHE A 67 13.82 -11.70 0.63
CA PHE A 67 14.51 -11.26 1.85
C PHE A 67 15.79 -12.06 2.11
N ALA A 68 15.76 -13.39 1.94
CA ALA A 68 16.93 -14.24 2.11
C ALA A 68 17.97 -14.08 0.99
N ARG A 69 17.53 -13.67 -0.21
CA ARG A 69 18.43 -13.40 -1.35
C ARG A 69 19.14 -12.07 -1.21
N GLN A 70 18.60 -11.13 -0.45
CA GLN A 70 19.24 -9.84 -0.23
C GLN A 70 20.51 -10.02 0.62
N PRO A 71 21.71 -9.76 0.06
CA PRO A 71 22.92 -9.82 0.85
C PRO A 71 22.90 -8.66 1.86
N ARG A 72 22.99 -9.00 3.15
CA ARG A 72 23.25 -8.02 4.22
C ARG A 72 24.53 -7.28 3.87
N ARG A 73 24.47 -5.95 3.78
CA ARG A 73 25.64 -5.12 3.46
C ARG A 73 26.44 -4.77 4.71
#